data_AF-A0A2U1TRM3-F1
#
_entry.id   AF-A0A2U1TRM3-F1
#
_cell.length_a   1.000
_cell.length_b   1.000
_cell.length_c   1.000
_cell.angle_alpha   90.00
_cell.angle_beta   90.00
_cell.angle_gamma   90.00
#
_symmetry.space_group_name_H-M   'P 1'
#
loop_
_entity.id
_entity.type
_entity.pdbx_description
1 polymer ?
#
loop_
_entity_poly.entity_id
_entity_poly.type
_entity_poly.pdbx_seq_one_letter_code
_entity_poly.pdbx_strand_id
1 'polypeptide(L)'
;MQTLKRFYQLIAPFWFTRRAVFCWLLLLSIIALTLSVVWISVLYNNWSKDFYDALADYFQHASIPALAGRYAGYTALFVLVIVYGNWLKKLLIIRCRQDMTQRFEQAWLAHSAHYRLSLRGEPDNPDQRIAEDIRLLIEQSLELLLSLLKNTARFFSFIVILWQLSGVQTLNVGGHSFTIHGYLVWIALGYAAINSVFAHLLGHRLHGLNVEKQRTEADYRTTLLRVREHSEQIALYRGENAERTRMQRRFQAIVNNWHSLMGREFRLESFITSYFRLSLMIPVFAILPVYLARQVTLGAVMQASTAFGYVLDAFGWFIDAYRQLVAWSATIERLWEFQNRLKKLPEPKAPHRAGDTLHIDALTAHHPDGNPLFIPLTASLKAGEWAVLSAKSGSGKTTLLRALAGLWPAVQGQWRLPAGKTLFLPQKPYLPQDVLRRMLCYPLTETPNDDLLRQVLKQVGLPALSARLAESSNWGQELSGGEQQRLSLARALLLRPALLCLDEATSQLDDATAIQLLTQLRQALPQTIVLAVSHQPAICALFERPLPMTPCRR
;
A
#
# COMPACT_ATOMS: atom_id res chain seq x y z
N MET A 1 0.63 20.98 -12.37
CA MET A 1 0.39 21.74 -11.12
C MET A 1 -0.54 21.03 -10.12
N GLN A 2 -1.61 20.35 -10.54
CA GLN A 2 -2.53 19.66 -9.61
C GLN A 2 -1.85 18.54 -8.77
N THR A 3 -0.99 17.72 -9.36
CA THR A 3 -0.27 16.63 -8.67
C THR A 3 0.57 17.12 -7.49
N LEU A 4 1.28 18.24 -7.64
CA LEU A 4 2.09 18.83 -6.56
C LEU A 4 1.21 19.36 -5.42
N LYS A 5 0.04 19.94 -5.75
CA LYS A 5 -0.94 20.37 -4.73
C LYS A 5 -1.48 19.17 -3.95
N ARG A 6 -1.81 18.07 -4.63
CA ARG A 6 -2.26 16.81 -4.02
C ARG A 6 -1.19 16.18 -3.14
N PHE A 7 0.04 16.14 -3.64
CA PHE A 7 1.22 15.70 -2.90
C PHE A 7 1.41 16.48 -1.60
N TYR A 8 1.35 17.82 -1.68
CA TYR A 8 1.46 18.69 -0.51
C TYR A 8 0.37 18.39 0.51
N GLN A 9 -0.88 18.19 0.09
CA GLN A 9 -1.99 17.86 1.01
C GLN A 9 -1.79 16.52 1.74
N LEU A 10 -1.17 15.52 1.11
CA LEU A 10 -0.88 14.23 1.72
C LEU A 10 0.24 14.31 2.76
N ILE A 11 1.30 15.05 2.45
CA ILE A 11 2.56 15.05 3.20
C ILE A 11 2.64 16.18 4.24
N ALA A 12 1.94 17.31 4.04
CA ALA A 12 1.96 18.45 4.95
C ALA A 12 1.68 18.09 6.42
N PRO A 13 0.69 17.23 6.76
CA PRO A 13 0.40 16.96 8.17
C PRO A 13 1.53 16.22 8.91
N PHE A 14 2.50 15.64 8.21
CA PHE A 14 3.72 15.08 8.83
C PHE A 14 4.75 16.17 9.10
N TRP A 15 5.12 16.96 8.07
CA TRP A 15 6.27 17.88 8.13
C TRP A 15 6.02 19.18 8.90
N PHE A 16 4.75 19.61 9.03
CA PHE A 16 4.39 20.86 9.70
C PHE A 16 3.97 20.66 11.17
N THR A 17 4.47 19.60 11.83
CA THR A 17 4.26 19.36 13.26
C THR A 17 5.51 19.71 14.06
N ARG A 18 5.36 20.09 15.35
CA ARG A 18 6.50 20.37 16.24
C ARG A 18 7.48 19.18 16.37
N ARG A 19 6.99 17.95 16.14
CA ARG A 19 7.78 16.71 16.19
C ARG A 19 8.61 16.47 14.92
N ALA A 20 8.39 17.25 13.85
CA ALA A 20 9.07 17.08 12.57
C ALA A 20 10.47 17.70 12.50
N VAL A 21 10.91 18.47 13.50
CA VAL A 21 12.25 19.11 13.49
C VAL A 21 13.36 18.08 13.30
N PHE A 22 13.27 16.94 13.99
CA PHE A 22 14.22 15.84 13.82
C PHE A 22 14.19 15.26 12.40
N CYS A 23 13.01 15.14 11.78
CA CYS A 23 12.86 14.67 10.40
C CYS A 23 13.46 15.67 9.39
N TRP A 24 13.36 16.98 9.64
CA TRP A 24 14.03 18.02 8.85
C TRP A 24 15.55 17.94 8.96
N LEU A 25 16.08 17.73 10.17
CA LEU A 25 17.52 17.52 10.37
C LEU A 25 18.02 16.24 9.67
N LEU A 26 17.24 15.16 9.72
CA LEU A 26 17.54 13.93 8.96
C LEU A 26 17.57 14.21 7.46
N LEU A 27 16.56 14.89 6.93
CA LEU A 27 16.49 15.22 5.50
C LEU A 27 17.69 16.07 5.05
N LEU A 28 18.03 17.10 5.83
CA LEU A 28 19.18 17.96 5.54
C LEU A 28 20.49 17.18 5.59
N SER A 29 20.66 16.29 6.56
CA SER A 29 21.83 15.40 6.67
C SER A 29 21.94 14.46 5.46
N ILE A 30 20.83 13.88 5.01
CA ILE A 30 20.79 13.01 3.83
C ILE A 30 21.14 13.80 2.57
N ILE A 31 20.64 15.04 2.42
CA ILE A 31 20.98 15.92 1.30
C ILE A 31 22.47 16.25 1.32
N ALA A 32 23.03 16.62 2.47
CA ALA A 32 24.46 16.92 2.61
C ALA A 32 25.34 15.72 2.23
N LEU A 33 25.01 14.52 2.71
CA LEU A 33 25.71 13.29 2.33
C LEU A 33 25.57 12.98 0.84
N THR A 34 24.39 13.19 0.27
CA THR A 34 24.15 13.00 -1.17
C THR A 34 25.00 13.93 -2.03
N LEU A 35 25.13 15.19 -1.64
CA LEU A 35 26.00 16.16 -2.33
C LEU A 35 27.49 15.85 -2.09
N SER A 36 27.85 15.33 -0.91
CA SER A 36 29.21 14.88 -0.61
C SER A 36 29.68 13.77 -1.55
N VAL A 37 28.77 12.89 -2.02
CA VAL A 37 29.09 11.89 -3.05
C VAL A 37 29.55 12.53 -4.37
N VAL A 38 28.93 13.65 -4.77
CA VAL A 38 29.32 14.39 -5.97
C VAL A 38 30.69 15.02 -5.78
N TRP A 39 30.93 15.64 -4.62
CA TRP A 39 32.23 16.20 -4.27
C TRP A 39 33.35 15.14 -4.29
N ILE A 40 33.11 13.97 -3.69
CA ILE A 40 34.07 12.85 -3.72
C ILE A 40 34.31 12.36 -5.16
N SER A 41 33.29 12.38 -6.02
CA SER A 41 33.45 12.02 -7.44
C SER A 41 34.41 12.99 -8.16
N VAL A 42 34.37 14.28 -7.84
CA VAL A 42 35.33 15.27 -8.35
C VAL A 42 36.74 14.99 -7.80
N LEU A 43 36.87 14.61 -6.52
CA LEU A 43 38.17 14.21 -5.95
C LEU A 43 38.77 13.00 -6.67
N TYR A 44 37.97 11.98 -6.97
CA TYR A 44 38.42 10.83 -7.77
C TYR A 44 38.84 11.24 -9.18
N ASN A 45 38.11 12.16 -9.81
CA ASN A 45 38.45 12.64 -11.15
C ASN A 45 39.80 13.39 -11.16
N ASN A 46 40.03 14.27 -10.18
CA ASN A 46 41.32 14.97 -10.01
C ASN A 46 42.45 14.00 -9.64
N TRP A 47 42.19 13.04 -8.76
CA TRP A 47 43.18 12.01 -8.42
C TRP A 47 43.57 11.15 -9.62
N SER A 48 42.60 10.81 -10.48
CA SER A 48 42.85 10.07 -11.72
C SER A 48 43.82 10.83 -12.63
N LYS A 49 43.62 12.15 -12.78
CA LYS A 49 44.54 13.03 -13.51
C LYS A 49 45.96 12.93 -12.92
N ASP A 50 46.12 13.18 -11.62
CA ASP A 50 47.42 13.14 -10.93
C ASP A 50 48.11 11.78 -11.10
N PHE A 51 47.36 10.69 -11.01
CA PHE A 51 47.89 9.33 -11.11
C PHE A 51 48.41 9.03 -12.52
N TYR A 52 47.67 9.38 -13.57
CA TYR A 52 48.09 9.14 -14.94
C TYR A 52 49.21 10.09 -15.40
N ASP A 53 49.26 11.31 -14.89
CA ASP A 53 50.40 12.22 -15.10
C ASP A 53 51.67 11.66 -14.44
N ALA A 54 51.56 11.17 -13.20
CA ALA A 54 52.64 10.47 -12.52
C ALA A 54 53.09 9.20 -13.26
N LEU A 55 52.14 8.43 -13.79
CA LEU A 55 52.43 7.22 -14.55
C LEU A 55 53.16 7.51 -15.86
N ALA A 56 52.75 8.55 -16.59
CA ALA A 56 53.40 8.98 -17.83
C ALA A 56 54.86 9.41 -17.61
N ASP A 57 55.16 9.92 -16.43
CA ASP A 57 56.50 10.32 -16.00
C ASP A 57 57.20 9.25 -15.11
N TYR A 58 56.73 8.00 -15.15
CA TYR A 58 57.32 6.86 -14.43
C TYR A 58 57.51 7.08 -12.92
N PHE A 59 56.64 7.88 -12.30
CA PHE A 59 56.69 8.27 -10.88
C PHE A 59 57.98 8.99 -10.45
N GLN A 60 58.66 9.70 -11.37
CA GLN A 60 59.86 10.48 -11.02
C GLN A 60 59.58 11.57 -9.98
N HIS A 61 58.44 12.26 -10.11
CA HIS A 61 58.09 13.40 -9.24
C HIS A 61 56.97 13.10 -8.22
N ALA A 62 56.30 11.95 -8.33
CA ALA A 62 55.12 11.64 -7.54
C ALA A 62 55.32 10.41 -6.65
N SER A 63 54.93 10.53 -5.38
CA SER A 63 55.00 9.42 -4.42
C SER A 63 53.83 8.44 -4.59
N ILE A 64 54.15 7.19 -4.93
CA ILE A 64 53.17 6.08 -5.03
C ILE A 64 52.41 5.89 -3.69
N PRO A 65 53.07 5.79 -2.52
CA PRO A 65 52.37 5.69 -1.25
C PRO A 65 51.41 6.85 -0.97
N ALA A 66 51.78 8.08 -1.34
CA ALA A 66 50.92 9.25 -1.13
C ALA A 66 49.67 9.22 -2.02
N LEU A 67 49.81 8.81 -3.30
CA LEU A 67 48.67 8.63 -4.20
C LEU A 67 47.76 7.50 -3.73
N ALA A 68 48.33 6.35 -3.34
CA ALA A 68 47.58 5.22 -2.80
C ALA A 68 46.84 5.58 -1.50
N GLY A 69 47.49 6.31 -0.59
CA GLY A 69 46.89 6.79 0.66
C GLY A 69 45.70 7.74 0.41
N ARG A 70 45.83 8.69 -0.54
CA ARG A 70 44.72 9.56 -0.96
C ARG A 70 43.55 8.75 -1.52
N TYR A 71 43.81 7.79 -2.41
CA TYR A 71 42.77 6.93 -2.98
C TYR A 71 42.05 6.09 -1.92
N ALA A 72 42.80 5.49 -0.99
CA ALA A 72 42.26 4.74 0.12
C ALA A 72 41.39 5.62 1.04
N GLY A 73 41.84 6.84 1.35
CA GLY A 73 41.08 7.83 2.12
C GLY A 73 39.76 8.24 1.44
N TYR A 74 39.79 8.54 0.15
CA TYR A 74 38.58 8.86 -0.62
C TYR A 74 37.61 7.68 -0.67
N THR A 75 38.14 6.45 -0.78
CA THR A 75 37.33 5.22 -0.77
C THR A 75 36.68 4.97 0.58
N ALA A 76 37.43 5.11 1.68
CA ALA A 76 36.88 5.00 3.03
C ALA A 76 35.78 6.04 3.27
N LEU A 77 36.01 7.30 2.84
CA LEU A 77 35.02 8.36 2.96
C LEU A 77 33.77 8.09 2.10
N PHE A 78 33.94 7.65 0.86
CA PHE A 78 32.86 7.30 -0.06
C PHE A 78 31.96 6.21 0.54
N VAL A 79 32.57 5.13 1.06
CA VAL A 79 31.86 4.04 1.72
C VAL A 79 31.10 4.56 2.94
N LEU A 80 31.74 5.35 3.81
CA LEU A 80 31.10 5.91 5.00
C LEU A 80 29.88 6.77 4.65
N VAL A 81 30.05 7.70 3.70
CA VAL A 81 28.98 8.62 3.26
C VAL A 81 27.79 7.85 2.69
N ILE A 82 28.03 6.84 1.85
CA ILE A 82 26.95 6.05 1.24
C ILE A 82 26.26 5.17 2.29
N VAL A 83 27.02 4.45 3.11
CA VAL A 83 26.45 3.53 4.11
C VAL A 83 25.61 4.32 5.12
N TYR A 84 26.15 5.42 5.65
CA TYR A 84 25.45 6.24 6.62
C TYR A 84 24.26 6.98 5.99
N GLY A 85 24.41 7.52 4.78
CA GLY A 85 23.32 8.15 4.04
C GLY A 85 22.15 7.20 3.76
N ASN A 86 22.45 5.96 3.37
CA ASN A 86 21.44 4.91 3.17
C ASN A 86 20.74 4.52 4.48
N TRP A 87 21.47 4.44 5.58
CA TRP A 87 20.89 4.17 6.90
C TRP A 87 19.94 5.29 7.35
N LEU A 88 20.38 6.56 7.25
CA LEU A 88 19.54 7.72 7.56
C LEU A 88 18.31 7.80 6.65
N LYS A 89 18.45 7.49 5.36
CA LYS A 89 17.33 7.40 4.42
C LYS A 89 16.28 6.39 4.90
N LYS A 90 16.69 5.19 5.30
CA LYS A 90 15.76 4.16 5.85
C LYS A 90 15.08 4.64 7.14
N LEU A 91 15.81 5.32 8.02
CA LEU A 91 15.26 5.88 9.27
C LEU A 91 14.19 6.96 9.00
N LEU A 92 14.41 7.84 8.01
CA LEU A 92 13.43 8.85 7.62
C LEU A 92 12.19 8.20 6.99
N ILE A 93 12.38 7.21 6.11
CA ILE A 93 11.28 6.47 5.46
C ILE A 93 10.37 5.82 6.49
N ILE A 94 10.92 5.07 7.46
CA ILE A 94 10.08 4.35 8.43
C ILE A 94 9.31 5.29 9.35
N ARG A 95 9.91 6.42 9.76
CA ARG A 95 9.22 7.44 10.58
C ARG A 95 8.06 8.09 9.85
N CYS A 96 8.27 8.45 8.58
CA CYS A 96 7.21 9.02 7.74
C CYS A 96 6.10 7.99 7.50
N ARG A 97 6.48 6.73 7.24
CA ARG A 97 5.53 5.64 6.99
C ARG A 97 4.68 5.34 8.21
N GLN A 98 5.29 5.25 9.40
CA GLN A 98 4.57 4.99 10.64
C GLN A 98 3.46 6.02 10.89
N ASP A 99 3.78 7.31 10.77
CA ASP A 99 2.81 8.38 10.98
C ASP A 99 1.71 8.41 9.89
N MET A 100 2.09 8.26 8.61
CA MET A 100 1.12 8.30 7.53
C MET A 100 0.19 7.07 7.54
N THR A 101 0.73 5.87 7.77
CA THR A 101 -0.06 4.64 7.90
C THR A 101 -1.03 4.74 9.08
N GLN A 102 -0.57 5.18 10.25
CA GLN A 102 -1.44 5.33 11.42
C GLN A 102 -2.60 6.30 11.15
N ARG A 103 -2.34 7.44 10.48
CA ARG A 103 -3.39 8.40 10.11
C ARG A 103 -4.41 7.82 9.13
N PHE A 104 -3.96 7.08 8.12
CA PHE A 104 -4.85 6.45 7.14
C PHE A 104 -5.66 5.30 7.74
N GLU A 105 -5.06 4.47 8.59
CA GLU A 105 -5.76 3.41 9.33
C GLU A 105 -6.83 3.98 10.25
N GLN A 106 -6.49 5.03 11.02
CA GLN A 106 -7.46 5.72 11.87
C GLN A 106 -8.62 6.30 11.06
N ALA A 107 -8.34 6.99 9.96
CA ALA A 107 -9.38 7.55 9.09
C ALA A 107 -10.27 6.47 8.43
N TRP A 108 -9.68 5.33 8.06
CA TRP A 108 -10.38 4.22 7.43
C TRP A 108 -11.25 3.42 8.41
N LEU A 109 -10.81 3.27 9.65
CA LEU A 109 -11.56 2.58 10.71
C LEU A 109 -12.56 3.51 11.43
N ALA A 110 -12.32 4.82 11.42
CA ALA A 110 -13.20 5.80 12.05
C ALA A 110 -14.64 5.71 11.49
N HIS A 111 -15.60 5.72 12.42
CA HIS A 111 -17.04 5.75 12.09
C HIS A 111 -17.49 4.71 11.04
N SER A 112 -16.88 3.52 11.07
CA SER A 112 -17.16 2.43 10.13
C SER A 112 -16.94 2.80 8.66
N ALA A 113 -16.02 3.73 8.36
CA ALA A 113 -15.74 4.19 7.01
C ALA A 113 -15.35 3.04 6.06
N HIS A 114 -14.60 2.04 6.54
CA HIS A 114 -14.26 0.82 5.82
C HIS A 114 -15.48 0.09 5.24
N TYR A 115 -16.55 -0.07 6.02
CA TYR A 115 -17.79 -0.70 5.57
C TYR A 115 -18.58 0.22 4.63
N ARG A 116 -18.64 1.50 4.95
CA ARG A 116 -19.44 2.47 4.20
C ARG A 116 -18.88 2.77 2.82
N LEU A 117 -17.57 2.68 2.64
CA LEU A 117 -16.93 2.73 1.33
C LEU A 117 -17.40 1.56 0.45
N SER A 118 -17.46 0.34 0.99
CA SER A 118 -17.89 -0.85 0.22
C SER A 118 -19.35 -0.77 -0.26
N LEU A 119 -20.21 0.01 0.40
CA LEU A 119 -21.61 0.18 0.00
C LEU A 119 -21.78 1.02 -1.28
N ARG A 120 -20.78 1.81 -1.68
CA ARG A 120 -20.85 2.72 -2.83
C ARG A 120 -20.28 2.14 -4.14
N GLY A 121 -20.00 0.84 -4.19
CA GLY A 121 -19.80 0.11 -5.44
C GLY A 121 -18.40 0.11 -6.04
N GLU A 122 -17.39 0.68 -5.38
CA GLU A 122 -15.99 0.53 -5.83
C GLU A 122 -15.16 -0.27 -4.82
N PRO A 123 -14.59 -1.41 -5.23
CA PRO A 123 -13.45 -1.99 -4.56
C PRO A 123 -12.23 -1.14 -4.93
N ASP A 124 -12.06 0.01 -4.29
CA ASP A 124 -10.69 0.45 -4.03
C ASP A 124 -10.06 -0.64 -3.14
N ASN A 125 -8.81 -1.01 -3.37
CA ASN A 125 -8.10 -1.97 -2.53
C ASN A 125 -7.44 -1.18 -1.38
N PRO A 126 -8.14 -0.83 -0.27
CA PRO A 126 -7.59 0.02 0.78
C PRO A 126 -6.35 -0.60 1.42
N ASP A 127 -6.27 -1.92 1.45
CA ASP A 127 -5.11 -2.70 1.85
C ASP A 127 -3.89 -2.36 0.99
N GLN A 128 -4.04 -2.34 -0.34
CA GLN A 128 -2.97 -1.91 -1.25
C GLN A 128 -2.62 -0.43 -1.06
N ARG A 129 -3.63 0.44 -0.87
CA ARG A 129 -3.41 1.88 -0.64
C ARG A 129 -2.56 2.12 0.61
N ILE A 130 -2.93 1.49 1.72
CA ILE A 130 -2.30 1.70 3.02
C ILE A 130 -0.94 1.00 3.10
N ALA A 131 -0.83 -0.24 2.62
CA ALA A 131 0.39 -1.04 2.76
C ALA A 131 1.46 -0.67 1.73
N GLU A 132 1.07 -0.47 0.47
CA GLU A 132 1.97 -0.32 -0.67
C GLU A 132 2.06 1.12 -1.18
N ASP A 133 0.94 1.78 -1.48
CA ASP A 133 0.99 3.12 -2.07
C ASP A 133 1.61 4.15 -1.11
N ILE A 134 1.35 4.07 0.21
CA ILE A 134 2.02 4.93 1.21
C ILE A 134 3.54 4.73 1.19
N ARG A 135 4.00 3.47 1.11
CA ARG A 135 5.44 3.16 1.02
C ARG A 135 6.03 3.75 -0.26
N LEU A 136 5.40 3.47 -1.40
CA LEU A 136 5.83 3.96 -2.71
C LEU A 136 5.90 5.48 -2.74
N LEU A 137 4.89 6.17 -2.21
CA LEU A 137 4.87 7.62 -2.12
C LEU A 137 6.12 8.15 -1.40
N ILE A 138 6.41 7.63 -0.21
CA ILE A 138 7.51 8.13 0.62
C ILE A 138 8.87 7.80 -0.01
N GLU A 139 9.07 6.55 -0.45
CA GLU A 139 10.32 6.09 -1.05
C GLU A 139 10.63 6.81 -2.36
N GLN A 140 9.66 6.86 -3.28
CA GLN A 140 9.82 7.50 -4.59
C GLN A 140 10.01 9.01 -4.46
N SER A 141 9.30 9.68 -3.54
CA SER A 141 9.47 11.13 -3.33
C SER A 141 10.88 11.46 -2.88
N LEU A 142 11.41 10.70 -1.92
CA LEU A 142 12.75 10.92 -1.40
C LEU A 142 13.82 10.54 -2.44
N GLU A 143 13.61 9.45 -3.18
CA GLU A 143 14.51 9.04 -4.26
C GLU A 143 14.54 10.05 -5.41
N LEU A 144 13.39 10.53 -5.88
CA LEU A 144 13.29 11.56 -6.91
C LEU A 144 13.99 12.85 -6.48
N LEU A 145 13.76 13.30 -5.24
CA LEU A 145 14.41 14.49 -4.70
C LEU A 145 15.95 14.34 -4.66
N LEU A 146 16.45 13.26 -4.05
CA LEU A 146 17.89 13.06 -3.87
C LEU A 146 18.59 12.77 -5.21
N SER A 147 17.95 12.03 -6.11
CA SER A 147 18.50 11.74 -7.43
C SER A 147 18.53 12.99 -8.31
N LEU A 148 17.50 13.85 -8.27
CA LEU A 148 17.52 15.14 -8.95
C LEU A 148 18.68 16.00 -8.43
N LEU A 149 18.78 16.21 -7.11
CA LEU A 149 19.86 17.01 -6.52
C LEU A 149 21.25 16.48 -6.88
N LYS A 150 21.46 15.16 -6.75
CA LYS A 150 22.72 14.50 -7.08
C LYS A 150 23.10 14.67 -8.55
N ASN A 151 22.15 14.40 -9.46
CA ASN A 151 22.44 14.44 -10.90
C ASN A 151 22.59 15.87 -11.41
N THR A 152 21.81 16.83 -10.90
CA THR A 152 22.01 18.25 -11.20
C THR A 152 23.37 18.75 -10.72
N ALA A 153 23.76 18.46 -9.48
CA ALA A 153 25.07 18.84 -8.95
C ALA A 153 26.22 18.20 -9.74
N ARG A 154 26.08 16.91 -10.10
CA ARG A 154 27.05 16.18 -10.93
C ARG A 154 27.16 16.80 -12.32
N PHE A 155 26.04 17.06 -12.99
CA PHE A 155 25.98 17.67 -14.31
C PHE A 155 26.75 19.00 -14.34
N PHE A 156 26.45 19.92 -13.43
CA PHE A 156 27.15 21.20 -13.38
C PHE A 156 28.64 21.05 -13.03
N SER A 157 28.98 20.19 -12.06
CA SER A 157 30.39 19.99 -11.66
C SER A 157 31.23 19.45 -12.81
N PHE A 158 30.73 18.45 -13.54
CA PHE A 158 31.49 17.80 -14.61
C PHE A 158 31.42 18.55 -15.94
N ILE A 159 30.38 19.34 -16.21
CA ILE A 159 30.39 20.29 -17.33
C ILE A 159 31.46 21.35 -17.13
N VAL A 160 31.60 21.91 -15.93
CA VAL A 160 32.64 22.92 -15.65
C VAL A 160 34.04 22.33 -15.87
N ILE A 161 34.29 21.11 -15.36
CA ILE A 161 35.57 20.40 -15.57
C ILE A 161 35.80 20.14 -17.07
N LEU A 162 34.79 19.63 -17.78
CA LEU A 162 34.90 19.32 -19.20
C LEU A 162 35.13 20.58 -20.04
N TRP A 163 34.46 21.70 -19.71
CA TRP A 163 34.63 22.98 -20.36
C TRP A 163 36.05 23.53 -20.18
N GLN A 164 36.60 23.46 -18.96
CA GLN A 164 37.98 23.88 -18.68
C GLN A 164 39.02 23.05 -19.44
N LEU A 165 38.79 21.74 -19.58
CA LEU A 165 39.68 20.84 -20.30
C LEU A 165 39.56 20.94 -21.83
N SER A 166 38.39 21.35 -22.32
CA SER A 166 38.07 21.33 -23.75
C SER A 166 38.73 22.46 -24.56
N GLY A 167 39.38 23.44 -23.92
CA GLY A 167 40.17 24.48 -24.60
C GLY A 167 39.43 25.24 -25.72
N VAL A 168 40.19 25.79 -26.67
CA VAL A 168 39.68 26.43 -27.89
C VAL A 168 40.21 25.66 -29.08
N GLN A 169 39.32 25.16 -29.94
CA GLN A 169 39.71 24.50 -31.19
C GLN A 169 39.27 25.34 -32.38
N THR A 170 40.19 25.61 -33.29
CA THR A 170 39.91 26.24 -34.60
C THR A 170 39.72 25.14 -35.63
N LEU A 171 38.49 24.92 -36.08
CA LEU A 171 38.19 24.04 -37.20
C LEU A 171 38.25 24.84 -38.50
N ASN A 172 39.15 24.47 -39.40
CA ASN A 172 39.22 25.05 -40.74
C ASN A 172 38.39 24.18 -41.70
N VAL A 173 37.15 24.59 -41.96
CA VAL A 173 36.26 23.89 -42.90
C VAL A 173 35.96 24.81 -44.07
N GLY A 174 36.34 24.39 -45.28
CA GLY A 174 36.03 25.14 -46.52
C GLY A 174 36.64 26.55 -46.57
N GLY A 175 37.84 26.76 -46.01
CA GLY A 175 38.53 28.06 -46.02
C GLY A 175 38.12 29.06 -44.93
N HIS A 176 37.12 28.72 -44.10
CA HIS A 176 36.72 29.52 -42.95
C HIS A 176 37.14 28.83 -41.64
N SER A 177 37.73 29.61 -40.72
CA SER A 177 38.14 29.15 -39.39
C SER A 177 37.01 29.38 -38.37
N PHE A 178 36.43 28.29 -37.88
CA PHE A 178 35.44 28.32 -36.81
C PHE A 178 36.11 27.98 -35.48
N THR A 179 36.18 28.94 -34.56
CA THR A 179 36.63 28.73 -33.19
C THR A 179 35.48 28.17 -32.35
N ILE A 180 35.53 26.90 -31.97
CA ILE A 180 34.56 26.28 -31.07
C ILE A 180 35.17 26.20 -29.67
N HIS A 181 34.56 26.94 -28.74
CA HIS A 181 34.84 26.81 -27.32
C HIS A 181 34.04 25.64 -26.73
N GLY A 182 34.67 24.81 -25.90
CA GLY A 182 33.97 23.74 -25.20
C GLY A 182 33.49 22.60 -26.12
N TYR A 183 34.21 22.29 -27.21
CA TYR A 183 33.80 21.31 -28.21
C TYR A 183 33.42 19.93 -27.63
N LEU A 184 34.10 19.45 -26.57
CA LEU A 184 33.79 18.18 -25.91
C LEU A 184 32.41 18.19 -25.25
N VAL A 185 31.98 19.34 -24.71
CA VAL A 185 30.64 19.49 -24.13
C VAL A 185 29.60 19.33 -25.24
N TRP A 186 29.77 20.00 -26.38
CA TRP A 186 28.85 19.89 -27.51
C TRP A 186 28.79 18.48 -28.09
N ILE A 187 29.93 17.78 -28.18
CA ILE A 187 29.97 16.37 -28.59
C ILE A 187 29.19 15.51 -27.60
N ALA A 188 29.39 15.70 -26.29
CA ALA A 188 28.67 14.97 -25.25
C ALA A 188 27.15 15.20 -25.35
N LEU A 189 26.73 16.47 -25.51
CA LEU A 189 25.32 16.86 -25.64
C LEU A 189 24.67 16.24 -26.88
N GLY A 190 25.30 16.37 -28.05
CA GLY A 190 24.78 15.83 -29.30
C GLY A 190 24.68 14.30 -29.26
N TYR A 191 25.72 13.65 -28.74
CA TYR A 191 25.75 12.20 -28.59
C TYR A 191 24.66 11.72 -27.62
N ALA A 192 24.49 12.39 -26.48
CA ALA A 192 23.45 12.09 -25.50
C ALA A 192 22.02 12.28 -26.06
N ALA A 193 21.79 13.33 -26.84
CA ALA A 193 20.50 13.61 -27.45
C ALA A 193 20.09 12.51 -28.45
N ILE A 194 21.00 12.11 -29.35
CA ILE A 194 20.76 11.02 -30.31
C ILE A 194 20.40 9.74 -29.57
N ASN A 195 21.16 9.38 -28.54
CA ASN A 195 20.89 8.19 -27.73
C ASN A 195 19.54 8.22 -27.04
N SER A 196 19.20 9.35 -26.45
CA SER A 196 17.93 9.53 -25.76
C SER A 196 16.76 9.26 -26.70
N VAL A 197 16.84 9.74 -27.94
CA VAL A 197 15.83 9.51 -28.97
C VAL A 197 15.76 8.02 -29.36
N PHE A 198 16.88 7.39 -29.69
CA PHE A 198 16.90 5.98 -30.09
C PHE A 198 16.48 5.02 -28.97
N ALA A 199 16.97 5.26 -27.74
CA ALA A 199 16.59 4.48 -26.56
C ALA A 199 15.08 4.60 -26.28
N HIS A 200 14.51 5.79 -26.43
CA HIS A 200 13.07 5.99 -26.29
C HIS A 200 12.27 5.24 -27.36
N LEU A 201 12.67 5.34 -28.64
CA LEU A 201 12.02 4.66 -29.76
C LEU A 201 12.04 3.14 -29.60
N LEU A 202 13.16 2.56 -29.15
CA LEU A 202 13.28 1.12 -28.90
C LEU A 202 12.52 0.69 -27.64
N GLY A 203 12.49 1.54 -26.60
CA GLY A 203 11.94 1.23 -25.29
C GLY A 203 10.44 1.48 -25.09
N HIS A 204 9.78 2.31 -25.90
CA HIS A 204 8.39 2.77 -25.63
C HIS A 204 7.37 1.63 -25.44
N ARG A 205 7.49 0.51 -26.17
CA ARG A 205 6.57 -0.64 -26.05
C ARG A 205 6.83 -1.52 -24.82
N LEU A 206 7.97 -1.37 -24.16
CA LEU A 206 8.33 -2.18 -22.99
C LEU A 206 7.41 -1.90 -21.80
N HIS A 207 6.89 -0.68 -21.69
CA HIS A 207 5.95 -0.31 -20.62
C HIS A 207 4.65 -1.13 -20.71
N GLY A 208 4.03 -1.20 -21.89
CA GLY A 208 2.79 -1.97 -22.07
C GLY A 208 2.98 -3.47 -21.79
N LEU A 209 4.12 -4.04 -22.19
CA LEU A 209 4.43 -5.44 -21.91
C LEU A 209 4.64 -5.72 -20.41
N ASN A 210 5.24 -4.79 -19.67
CA ASN A 210 5.40 -4.90 -18.21
C ASN A 210 4.06 -4.80 -17.46
N VAL A 211 3.13 -3.97 -17.94
CA VAL A 211 1.77 -3.91 -17.39
C VAL A 211 1.05 -5.25 -17.63
N GLU A 212 1.15 -5.80 -18.84
CA GLU A 212 0.56 -7.09 -19.17
C GLU A 212 1.21 -8.25 -18.38
N LYS A 213 2.51 -8.17 -18.06
CA LYS A 213 3.18 -9.10 -17.15
C LYS A 213 2.51 -9.13 -15.77
N GLN A 214 2.32 -7.97 -15.15
CA GLN A 214 1.67 -7.87 -13.84
C GLN A 214 0.24 -8.41 -13.88
N ARG A 215 -0.50 -8.12 -14.95
CA ARG A 215 -1.87 -8.59 -15.16
C ARG A 215 -1.95 -10.12 -15.28
N THR A 216 -1.11 -10.71 -16.14
CA THR A 216 -1.09 -12.16 -16.37
C THR A 216 -0.64 -12.94 -15.12
N GLU A 217 0.33 -12.43 -14.36
CA GLU A 217 0.72 -13.00 -13.06
C GLU A 217 -0.40 -12.90 -12.01
N ALA A 218 -1.09 -11.77 -11.92
CA ALA A 218 -2.22 -11.58 -11.00
C ALA A 218 -3.39 -12.52 -11.32
N ASP A 219 -3.74 -12.68 -12.60
CA ASP A 219 -4.78 -13.61 -13.07
C ASP A 219 -4.44 -15.07 -12.69
N TYR A 220 -3.18 -15.47 -12.84
CA TYR A 220 -2.71 -16.80 -12.46
C TYR A 220 -2.77 -17.01 -10.93
N ARG A 221 -2.27 -16.05 -10.15
CA ARG A 221 -2.34 -16.10 -8.67
C ARG A 221 -3.78 -16.15 -8.17
N THR A 222 -4.69 -15.40 -8.78
CA THR A 222 -6.12 -15.43 -8.46
C THR A 222 -6.73 -16.80 -8.72
N THR A 223 -6.33 -17.45 -9.81
CA THR A 223 -6.76 -18.83 -10.11
C THR A 223 -6.30 -19.81 -9.04
N LEU A 224 -5.02 -19.72 -8.61
CA LEU A 224 -4.48 -20.56 -7.53
C LEU A 224 -5.18 -20.31 -6.18
N LEU A 225 -5.46 -19.04 -5.85
CA LEU A 225 -6.17 -18.69 -4.63
C LEU A 225 -7.59 -19.29 -4.60
N ARG A 226 -8.32 -19.23 -5.73
CA ARG A 226 -9.65 -19.86 -5.84
C ARG A 226 -9.60 -21.37 -5.66
N VAL A 227 -8.59 -22.04 -6.22
CA VAL A 227 -8.40 -23.49 -6.02
C VAL A 227 -8.17 -23.82 -4.54
N ARG A 228 -7.40 -22.99 -3.83
CA ARG A 228 -7.17 -23.15 -2.38
C ARG A 228 -8.44 -22.87 -1.56
N GLU A 229 -9.19 -21.82 -1.90
CA GLU A 229 -10.42 -21.44 -1.19
C GLU A 229 -11.56 -22.45 -1.38
N HIS A 230 -11.55 -23.19 -2.50
CA HIS A 230 -12.56 -24.18 -2.86
C HIS A 230 -12.00 -25.60 -2.97
N SER A 231 -10.95 -25.91 -2.20
CA SER A 231 -10.22 -27.18 -2.33
C SER A 231 -11.11 -28.40 -2.04
N GLU A 232 -11.99 -28.28 -1.06
CA GLU A 232 -12.94 -29.34 -0.69
C GLU A 232 -13.95 -29.57 -1.83
N GLN A 233 -14.56 -28.51 -2.37
CA GLN A 233 -15.52 -28.64 -3.46
C GLN A 233 -14.85 -29.26 -4.70
N ILE A 234 -13.62 -28.83 -5.03
CA ILE A 234 -12.87 -29.38 -6.17
C ILE A 234 -12.61 -30.88 -5.97
N ALA A 235 -12.20 -31.30 -4.77
CA ALA A 235 -11.96 -32.70 -4.44
C ALA A 235 -13.26 -33.53 -4.47
N LEU A 236 -14.36 -32.99 -3.94
CA LEU A 236 -15.68 -33.63 -3.99
C LEU A 236 -16.17 -33.84 -5.42
N TYR A 237 -15.98 -32.84 -6.29
CA TYR A 237 -16.31 -32.95 -7.72
C TYR A 237 -15.29 -33.76 -8.54
N ARG A 238 -14.14 -34.14 -7.96
CA ARG A 238 -12.99 -34.72 -8.68
C ARG A 238 -12.59 -33.85 -9.88
N GLY A 239 -12.57 -32.54 -9.66
CA GLY A 239 -12.38 -31.51 -10.68
C GLY A 239 -10.92 -31.18 -11.00
N GLU A 240 -9.94 -31.93 -10.49
CA GLU A 240 -8.51 -31.58 -10.52
C GLU A 240 -7.98 -31.43 -11.95
N ASN A 241 -8.42 -32.28 -12.88
CA ASN A 241 -8.03 -32.19 -14.28
C ASN A 241 -8.55 -30.91 -14.95
N ALA A 242 -9.79 -30.51 -14.65
CA ALA A 242 -10.38 -29.29 -15.19
C ALA A 242 -9.64 -28.04 -14.67
N GLU A 243 -9.32 -28.03 -13.37
CA GLU A 243 -8.52 -26.95 -12.77
C GLU A 243 -7.08 -26.94 -13.29
N ARG A 244 -6.45 -28.10 -13.51
CA ARG A 244 -5.14 -28.20 -14.17
C ARG A 244 -5.13 -27.54 -15.54
N THR A 245 -6.12 -27.84 -16.40
CA THR A 245 -6.22 -27.21 -17.72
C THR A 245 -6.43 -25.69 -17.62
N ARG A 246 -7.26 -25.22 -16.69
CA ARG A 246 -7.45 -23.77 -16.46
C ARG A 246 -6.15 -23.08 -16.04
N MET A 247 -5.43 -23.68 -15.09
CA MET A 247 -4.13 -23.16 -14.62
C MET A 247 -3.09 -23.13 -15.73
N GLN A 248 -3.00 -24.19 -16.54
CA GLN A 248 -2.07 -24.24 -17.69
C GLN A 248 -2.36 -23.14 -18.72
N ARG A 249 -3.64 -22.90 -19.06
CA ARG A 249 -4.00 -21.81 -19.98
C ARG A 249 -3.58 -20.44 -19.45
N ARG A 250 -3.78 -20.19 -18.15
CA ARG A 250 -3.36 -18.95 -17.50
C ARG A 250 -1.84 -18.80 -17.49
N PHE A 251 -1.11 -19.88 -17.22
CA PHE A 251 0.35 -19.87 -17.26
C PHE A 251 0.90 -19.64 -18.66
N GLN A 252 0.25 -20.17 -19.70
CA GLN A 252 0.68 -19.93 -21.09
C GLN A 252 0.63 -18.45 -21.48
N ALA A 253 -0.31 -17.68 -20.94
CA ALA A 253 -0.35 -16.22 -21.16
C ALA A 253 0.90 -15.53 -20.58
N ILE A 254 1.38 -15.98 -19.42
CA ILE A 254 2.64 -15.50 -18.83
C ILE A 254 3.82 -15.84 -19.75
N VAL A 255 3.89 -17.07 -20.25
CA VAL A 255 4.96 -17.51 -21.18
C VAL A 255 4.98 -16.66 -22.45
N ASN A 256 3.83 -16.40 -23.06
CA ASN A 256 3.73 -15.59 -24.29
C ASN A 256 4.16 -14.13 -24.06
N ASN A 257 3.77 -13.54 -22.91
CA ASN A 257 4.22 -12.22 -22.50
C ASN A 257 5.74 -12.19 -22.28
N TRP A 258 6.29 -13.22 -21.64
CA TRP A 258 7.72 -13.35 -21.36
C TRP A 258 8.57 -13.36 -22.64
N HIS A 259 8.19 -14.14 -23.65
CA HIS A 259 8.88 -14.13 -24.94
C HIS A 259 8.86 -12.76 -25.61
N SER A 260 7.73 -12.05 -25.52
CA SER A 260 7.59 -10.69 -26.07
C SER A 260 8.49 -9.68 -25.35
N LEU A 261 8.60 -9.80 -24.02
CA LEU A 261 9.51 -9.00 -23.19
C LEU A 261 10.97 -9.28 -23.56
N MET A 262 11.40 -10.53 -23.54
CA MET A 262 12.77 -10.94 -23.86
C MET A 262 13.25 -10.36 -25.20
N GLY A 263 12.44 -10.50 -26.27
CA GLY A 263 12.83 -9.99 -27.59
C GLY A 263 12.87 -8.45 -27.70
N ARG A 264 12.24 -7.73 -26.77
CA ARG A 264 12.30 -6.26 -26.69
C ARG A 264 13.46 -5.80 -25.82
N GLU A 265 13.65 -6.43 -24.66
CA GLU A 265 14.78 -6.20 -23.76
C GLU A 265 16.10 -6.46 -24.47
N PHE A 266 16.23 -7.60 -25.17
CA PHE A 266 17.42 -7.92 -25.94
C PHE A 266 17.81 -6.82 -26.94
N ARG A 267 16.84 -6.27 -27.70
CA ARG A 267 17.09 -5.18 -28.66
C ARG A 267 17.52 -3.89 -27.97
N LEU A 268 16.86 -3.53 -26.88
CA LEU A 268 17.17 -2.31 -26.13
C LEU A 268 18.53 -2.42 -25.45
N GLU A 269 18.81 -3.54 -24.79
CA GLU A 269 20.08 -3.80 -24.10
C GLU A 269 21.26 -3.90 -25.07
N SER A 270 21.07 -4.55 -26.22
CA SER A 270 22.08 -4.58 -27.29
C SER A 270 22.43 -3.17 -27.77
N PHE A 271 21.43 -2.30 -27.94
CA PHE A 271 21.64 -0.90 -28.33
C PHE A 271 22.36 -0.12 -27.23
N ILE A 272 21.84 -0.13 -25.99
CA ILE A 272 22.42 0.62 -24.86
C ILE A 272 23.86 0.19 -24.60
N THR A 273 24.14 -1.11 -24.62
CA THR A 273 25.49 -1.66 -24.35
C THR A 273 26.47 -1.27 -25.44
N SER A 274 26.09 -1.43 -26.72
CA SER A 274 26.94 -1.06 -27.86
C SER A 274 27.22 0.44 -27.86
N TYR A 275 26.19 1.24 -27.60
CA TYR A 275 26.29 2.69 -27.52
C TYR A 275 27.22 3.12 -26.37
N PHE A 276 27.01 2.63 -25.16
CA PHE A 276 27.86 2.95 -24.01
C PHE A 276 29.32 2.58 -24.28
N ARG A 277 29.57 1.41 -24.90
CA ARG A 277 30.92 0.98 -25.25
C ARG A 277 31.61 1.93 -26.24
N LEU A 278 30.88 2.40 -27.25
CA LEU A 278 31.40 3.38 -28.22
C LEU A 278 31.68 4.73 -27.56
N SER A 279 30.84 5.14 -26.61
CA SER A 279 30.95 6.41 -25.90
C SER A 279 32.29 6.60 -25.17
N LEU A 280 32.87 5.51 -24.65
CA LEU A 280 34.13 5.54 -23.90
C LEU A 280 35.33 5.99 -24.75
N MET A 281 35.27 5.80 -26.06
CA MET A 281 36.38 6.13 -26.98
C MET A 281 36.27 7.54 -27.56
N ILE A 282 35.07 8.14 -27.56
CA ILE A 282 34.83 9.46 -28.15
C ILE A 282 35.77 10.54 -27.55
N PRO A 283 35.91 10.67 -26.22
CA PRO A 283 36.77 11.70 -25.63
C PRO A 283 38.25 11.48 -25.97
N VAL A 284 38.68 10.21 -25.99
CA VAL A 284 40.07 9.85 -26.30
C VAL A 284 40.43 10.30 -27.70
N PHE A 285 39.63 9.95 -28.71
CA PHE A 285 39.87 10.37 -30.09
C PHE A 285 39.70 11.89 -30.29
N ALA A 286 38.76 12.50 -29.60
CA ALA A 286 38.50 13.93 -29.68
C ALA A 286 39.64 14.78 -29.09
N ILE A 287 40.39 14.26 -28.10
CA ILE A 287 41.52 14.96 -27.46
C ILE A 287 42.87 14.53 -28.05
N LEU A 288 42.92 13.38 -28.75
CA LEU A 288 44.15 12.81 -29.29
C LEU A 288 45.02 13.80 -30.09
N PRO A 289 44.50 14.65 -31.00
CA PRO A 289 45.33 15.61 -31.73
C PRO A 289 46.04 16.62 -30.80
N VAL A 290 45.35 17.07 -29.76
CA VAL A 290 45.83 18.04 -28.76
C VAL A 290 46.89 17.41 -27.87
N TYR A 291 46.70 16.13 -27.53
CA TYR A 291 47.67 15.33 -26.78
C TYR A 291 48.94 15.08 -27.59
N LEU A 292 48.82 14.70 -28.87
CA LEU A 292 49.97 14.51 -29.78
C LEU A 292 50.74 15.82 -30.02
N ALA A 293 50.04 16.96 -29.99
CA ALA A 293 50.64 18.29 -30.01
C ALA A 293 51.29 18.72 -28.68
N ARG A 294 51.28 17.84 -27.66
CA ARG A 294 51.82 18.07 -26.30
C ARG A 294 51.19 19.27 -25.57
N GLN A 295 49.97 19.66 -25.93
CA GLN A 295 49.25 20.77 -25.28
C GLN A 295 48.49 20.32 -24.03
N VAL A 296 48.22 19.02 -23.90
CA VAL A 296 47.55 18.40 -22.75
C VAL A 296 48.30 17.15 -22.31
N THR A 297 48.22 16.83 -21.02
CA THR A 297 48.88 15.66 -20.42
C THR A 297 48.03 14.39 -20.56
N LEU A 298 48.63 13.22 -20.32
CA LEU A 298 47.90 11.95 -20.33
C LEU A 298 46.80 11.93 -19.27
N GLY A 299 47.08 12.47 -18.09
CA GLY A 299 46.09 12.63 -17.03
C GLY A 299 44.93 13.53 -17.42
N ALA A 300 45.16 14.58 -18.21
CA ALA A 300 44.08 15.41 -18.74
C ALA A 300 43.15 14.64 -19.71
N VAL A 301 43.69 13.75 -20.55
CA VAL A 301 42.89 12.87 -21.43
C VAL A 301 42.00 11.96 -20.58
N MET A 302 42.56 11.36 -19.52
CA MET A 302 41.79 10.48 -18.64
C MET A 302 40.73 11.24 -17.83
N GLN A 303 41.08 12.42 -17.33
CA GLN A 303 40.18 13.30 -16.61
C GLN A 303 38.98 13.70 -17.46
N ALA A 304 39.22 14.09 -18.72
CA ALA A 304 38.18 14.47 -19.65
C ALA A 304 37.29 13.28 -20.06
N SER A 305 37.87 12.10 -20.21
CA SER A 305 37.12 10.86 -20.50
C SER A 305 36.14 10.52 -19.38
N THR A 306 36.58 10.61 -18.12
CA THR A 306 35.69 10.43 -16.96
C THR A 306 34.64 11.52 -16.85
N ALA A 307 35.01 12.80 -17.07
CA ALA A 307 34.07 13.91 -17.04
C ALA A 307 32.99 13.79 -18.12
N PHE A 308 33.38 13.38 -19.34
CA PHE A 308 32.45 13.09 -20.44
C PHE A 308 31.44 12.00 -20.07
N GLY A 309 31.91 10.90 -19.46
CA GLY A 309 31.04 9.83 -18.98
C GLY A 309 30.00 10.33 -17.97
N TYR A 310 30.40 11.14 -16.99
CA TYR A 310 29.47 11.73 -16.02
C TYR A 310 28.44 12.67 -16.65
N VAL A 311 28.82 13.43 -17.68
CA VAL A 311 27.88 14.28 -18.44
C VAL A 311 26.88 13.41 -19.20
N LEU A 312 27.34 12.36 -19.87
CA LEU A 312 26.48 11.43 -20.60
C LEU A 312 25.48 10.72 -19.68
N ASP A 313 25.93 10.22 -18.54
CA ASP A 313 25.10 9.56 -17.53
C ASP A 313 24.03 10.51 -16.97
N ALA A 314 24.36 11.79 -16.77
CA ALA A 314 23.42 12.78 -16.28
C ALA A 314 22.23 13.00 -17.24
N PHE A 315 22.43 12.85 -18.55
CA PHE A 315 21.34 12.87 -19.53
C PHE A 315 20.48 11.62 -19.47
N GLY A 316 21.09 10.44 -19.32
CA GLY A 316 20.36 9.18 -19.17
C GLY A 316 19.39 9.21 -18.00
N TRP A 317 19.78 9.86 -16.89
CA TRP A 317 18.93 9.99 -15.71
C TRP A 317 17.58 10.67 -15.98
N PHE A 318 17.50 11.67 -16.87
CA PHE A 318 16.23 12.35 -17.15
C PHE A 318 15.17 11.41 -17.73
N ILE A 319 15.59 10.44 -18.55
CA ILE A 319 14.70 9.44 -19.15
C ILE A 319 14.15 8.51 -18.05
N ASP A 320 15.01 8.04 -17.15
CA ASP A 320 14.61 7.19 -16.03
C ASP A 320 13.73 7.94 -15.02
N ALA A 321 14.07 9.20 -14.74
CA ALA A 321 13.30 10.08 -13.87
C ALA A 321 11.88 10.29 -14.39
N TYR A 322 11.68 10.42 -15.72
CA TYR A 322 10.33 10.53 -16.29
C TYR A 322 9.46 9.31 -15.97
N ARG A 323 10.01 8.10 -16.10
CA ARG A 323 9.28 6.86 -15.76
C ARG A 323 8.89 6.84 -14.28
N GLN A 324 9.82 7.20 -13.40
CA GLN A 324 9.57 7.29 -11.96
C GLN A 324 8.53 8.36 -11.62
N LEU A 325 8.58 9.53 -12.29
CA LEU A 325 7.62 10.62 -12.10
C LEU A 325 6.19 10.21 -12.49
N VAL A 326 6.02 9.48 -13.59
CA VAL A 326 4.70 8.95 -14.00
C VAL A 326 4.15 8.00 -12.93
N ALA A 327 4.94 7.02 -12.48
CA ALA A 327 4.53 6.08 -11.45
C ALA A 327 4.22 6.76 -10.10
N TRP A 328 5.05 7.73 -9.72
CA TRP A 328 4.86 8.55 -8.54
C TRP A 328 3.58 9.40 -8.61
N SER A 329 3.31 10.02 -9.77
CA SER A 329 2.10 10.80 -9.99
C SER A 329 0.82 9.97 -9.86
N ALA A 330 0.83 8.73 -10.37
CA ALA A 330 -0.29 7.81 -10.24
C ALA A 330 -0.51 7.37 -8.79
N THR A 331 0.57 7.18 -8.03
CA THR A 331 0.49 6.84 -6.60
C THR A 331 -0.09 7.98 -5.77
N ILE A 332 0.28 9.23 -6.08
CA ILE A 332 -0.33 10.42 -5.48
C ILE A 332 -1.83 10.48 -5.77
N GLU A 333 -2.23 10.24 -7.02
CA GLU A 333 -3.64 10.29 -7.41
C GLU A 333 -4.46 9.29 -6.61
N ARG A 334 -4.04 8.02 -6.57
CA ARG A 334 -4.75 6.95 -5.88
C ARG A 334 -4.89 7.23 -4.37
N LEU A 335 -3.82 7.69 -3.71
CA LEU A 335 -3.88 8.05 -2.29
C LEU A 335 -4.76 9.26 -2.02
N TRP A 336 -4.69 10.27 -2.88
CA TRP A 336 -5.49 11.49 -2.74
C TRP A 336 -6.98 11.22 -2.98
N GLU A 337 -7.31 10.42 -3.99
CA GLU A 337 -8.68 9.98 -4.25
C GLU A 337 -9.23 9.17 -3.07
N PHE A 338 -8.45 8.22 -2.54
CA PHE A 338 -8.83 7.45 -1.35
C PHE A 338 -9.09 8.36 -0.14
N GLN A 339 -8.18 9.29 0.16
CA GLN A 339 -8.34 10.26 1.26
C GLN A 339 -9.58 11.14 1.06
N ASN A 340 -9.85 11.58 -0.17
CA ASN A 340 -11.02 12.41 -0.45
C ASN A 340 -12.32 11.65 -0.38
N ARG A 341 -12.34 10.38 -0.81
CA ARG A 341 -13.51 9.51 -0.66
C ARG A 341 -13.84 9.34 0.82
N LEU A 342 -12.84 9.08 1.66
CA LEU A 342 -12.99 9.03 3.11
C LEU A 342 -13.56 10.34 3.68
N LYS A 343 -13.07 11.51 3.25
CA LYS A 343 -13.58 12.81 3.71
C LYS A 343 -14.99 13.15 3.22
N LYS A 344 -15.38 12.68 2.03
CA LYS A 344 -16.70 12.92 1.41
C LYS A 344 -17.77 11.90 1.85
N LEU A 345 -17.40 10.95 2.70
CA LEU A 345 -18.36 10.05 3.31
C LEU A 345 -19.36 10.88 4.13
N PRO A 346 -20.68 10.69 3.95
CA PRO A 346 -21.67 11.42 4.76
C PRO A 346 -21.44 11.18 6.26
N GLU A 347 -21.76 12.13 7.13
CA GLU A 347 -21.63 11.83 8.55
C GLU A 347 -22.59 10.69 8.94
N PRO A 348 -22.16 9.75 9.81
CA PRO A 348 -23.06 8.71 10.29
C PRO A 348 -24.16 9.37 11.11
N LYS A 349 -25.41 8.95 10.92
CA LYS A 349 -26.47 9.21 11.90
C LYS A 349 -26.18 8.35 13.12
N ALA A 350 -25.49 8.92 14.10
CA ALA A 350 -25.23 8.23 15.36
C ALA A 350 -26.58 7.95 16.06
N PRO A 351 -26.84 6.70 16.48
CA PRO A 351 -28.04 6.40 17.23
C PRO A 351 -28.04 7.21 18.54
N HIS A 352 -29.13 7.94 18.81
CA HIS A 352 -29.29 8.59 20.10
C HIS A 352 -29.39 7.51 21.18
N ARG A 353 -28.66 7.66 22.29
CA ARG A 353 -28.64 6.69 23.39
C ARG A 353 -29.18 7.33 24.66
N ALA A 354 -30.32 6.85 25.14
CA ALA A 354 -30.92 7.35 26.37
C ALA A 354 -31.94 6.36 26.93
N GLY A 355 -32.07 6.32 28.26
CA GLY A 355 -32.99 5.45 28.97
C GLY A 355 -32.62 3.96 28.86
N ASP A 356 -33.62 3.11 29.09
CA ASP A 356 -33.55 1.65 29.16
C ASP A 356 -34.38 0.95 28.07
N THR A 357 -34.94 1.71 27.12
CA THR A 357 -35.81 1.21 26.05
C THR A 357 -35.17 1.36 24.66
N LEU A 358 -35.44 0.41 23.77
CA LEU A 358 -35.28 0.62 22.33
C LEU A 358 -36.53 1.31 21.79
N HIS A 359 -36.40 2.52 21.26
CA HIS A 359 -37.51 3.25 20.64
C HIS A 359 -37.22 3.45 19.14
N ILE A 360 -38.18 3.10 18.31
CA ILE A 360 -38.15 3.22 16.85
C ILE A 360 -39.39 4.01 16.45
N ASP A 361 -39.21 5.11 15.75
CA ASP A 361 -40.27 6.00 15.27
C ASP A 361 -40.16 6.21 13.76
N ALA A 362 -41.12 5.64 13.02
CA ALA A 362 -41.23 5.72 11.57
C ALA A 362 -39.91 5.40 10.83
N LEU A 363 -39.15 4.42 11.32
CA LEU A 363 -37.85 4.06 10.75
C LEU A 363 -38.03 3.33 9.42
N THR A 364 -37.41 3.84 8.37
CA THR A 364 -37.32 3.17 7.06
C THR A 364 -35.92 3.32 6.47
N ALA A 365 -35.49 2.31 5.70
CA ALA A 365 -34.22 2.31 4.98
C ALA A 365 -34.48 2.28 3.47
N HIS A 366 -33.64 2.97 2.71
CA HIS A 366 -33.73 3.03 1.25
C HIS A 366 -32.57 2.27 0.61
N HIS A 367 -32.80 1.76 -0.59
CA HIS A 367 -31.74 1.34 -1.50
C HIS A 367 -30.81 2.52 -1.83
N PRO A 368 -29.56 2.26 -2.28
CA PRO A 368 -28.70 3.30 -2.83
C PRO A 368 -29.37 4.12 -3.95
N ASP A 369 -30.29 3.50 -4.69
CA ASP A 369 -31.06 4.10 -5.79
C ASP A 369 -32.24 4.97 -5.30
N GLY A 370 -32.45 5.07 -3.98
CA GLY A 370 -33.47 5.93 -3.37
C GLY A 370 -34.82 5.26 -3.06
N ASN A 371 -35.08 4.04 -3.54
CA ASN A 371 -36.34 3.34 -3.29
C ASN A 371 -36.42 2.78 -1.85
N PRO A 372 -37.55 2.92 -1.13
CA PRO A 372 -37.70 2.38 0.22
C PRO A 372 -37.71 0.85 0.21
N LEU A 373 -37.04 0.24 1.19
CA LEU A 373 -36.97 -1.22 1.37
C LEU A 373 -38.21 -1.77 2.07
N PHE A 374 -38.72 -1.03 3.05
CA PHE A 374 -39.82 -1.44 3.90
C PHE A 374 -40.63 -0.24 4.38
N ILE A 375 -41.91 -0.49 4.68
CA ILE A 375 -42.83 0.51 5.23
C ILE A 375 -42.27 1.00 6.59
N PRO A 376 -42.35 2.31 6.91
CA PRO A 376 -41.87 2.84 8.18
C PRO A 376 -42.33 2.02 9.39
N LEU A 377 -41.35 1.56 10.19
CA LEU A 377 -41.59 0.75 11.39
C LEU A 377 -41.58 1.66 12.62
N THR A 378 -42.62 1.56 13.44
CA THR A 378 -42.68 2.19 14.77
C THR A 378 -42.82 1.09 15.83
N ALA A 379 -41.90 1.06 16.79
CA ALA A 379 -41.88 0.04 17.84
C ALA A 379 -41.13 0.56 19.08
N SER A 380 -41.51 0.10 20.27
CA SER A 380 -40.78 0.38 21.50
C SER A 380 -40.63 -0.91 22.30
N LEU A 381 -39.41 -1.30 22.65
CA LEU A 381 -39.10 -2.45 23.51
C LEU A 381 -38.50 -2.01 24.83
N LYS A 382 -38.94 -2.62 25.93
CA LYS A 382 -38.44 -2.35 27.30
C LYS A 382 -37.35 -3.33 27.70
N ALA A 383 -36.59 -2.99 28.74
CA ALA A 383 -35.60 -3.89 29.33
C ALA A 383 -36.21 -5.27 29.64
N GLY A 384 -35.51 -6.33 29.23
CA GLY A 384 -35.95 -7.72 29.36
C GLY A 384 -36.92 -8.23 28.28
N GLU A 385 -37.45 -7.37 27.39
CA GLU A 385 -38.32 -7.81 26.30
C GLU A 385 -37.54 -8.50 25.17
N TRP A 386 -38.06 -9.63 24.71
CA TRP A 386 -37.54 -10.41 23.59
C TRP A 386 -38.52 -10.33 22.42
N ALA A 387 -38.08 -9.70 21.32
CA ALA A 387 -38.88 -9.51 20.11
C ALA A 387 -38.24 -10.18 18.89
N VAL A 388 -39.09 -10.63 17.96
CA VAL A 388 -38.66 -11.25 16.69
C VAL A 388 -39.22 -10.49 15.50
N LEU A 389 -38.38 -10.17 14.52
CA LEU A 389 -38.78 -9.54 13.27
C LEU A 389 -39.41 -10.57 12.32
N SER A 390 -40.72 -10.43 12.08
CA SER A 390 -41.49 -11.33 11.22
C SER A 390 -41.72 -10.71 9.84
N ALA A 391 -41.02 -11.23 8.83
CA ALA A 391 -41.21 -10.88 7.42
C ALA A 391 -40.66 -11.97 6.48
N LYS A 392 -41.14 -11.97 5.22
CA LYS A 392 -40.61 -12.82 4.16
C LYS A 392 -39.11 -12.58 3.93
N SER A 393 -38.40 -13.57 3.40
CA SER A 393 -37.00 -13.38 3.00
C SER A 393 -36.86 -12.23 2.00
N GLY A 394 -35.77 -11.46 2.09
CA GLY A 394 -35.56 -10.29 1.24
C GLY A 394 -36.35 -9.02 1.63
N SER A 395 -37.15 -9.03 2.70
CA SER A 395 -37.95 -7.85 3.12
C SER A 395 -37.13 -6.72 3.80
N GLY A 396 -35.80 -6.84 3.88
CA GLY A 396 -34.93 -5.82 4.49
C GLY A 396 -34.64 -5.99 5.98
N LYS A 397 -34.94 -7.14 6.61
CA LYS A 397 -34.71 -7.42 8.04
C LYS A 397 -33.26 -7.13 8.49
N THR A 398 -32.28 -7.69 7.78
CA THR A 398 -30.86 -7.42 8.01
C THR A 398 -30.50 -5.94 7.81
N THR A 399 -31.14 -5.26 6.86
CA THR A 399 -30.93 -3.83 6.63
C THR A 399 -31.49 -2.98 7.77
N LEU A 400 -32.61 -3.36 8.38
CA LEU A 400 -33.14 -2.71 9.57
C LEU A 400 -32.14 -2.82 10.75
N LEU A 401 -31.56 -4.01 10.99
CA LEU A 401 -30.53 -4.17 12.02
C LEU A 401 -29.30 -3.30 11.74
N ARG A 402 -28.86 -3.21 10.48
CA ARG A 402 -27.77 -2.32 10.06
C ARG A 402 -28.14 -0.83 10.24
N ALA A 403 -29.38 -0.45 10.00
CA ALA A 403 -29.87 0.91 10.23
C ALA A 403 -29.87 1.27 11.72
N LEU A 404 -30.36 0.37 12.58
CA LEU A 404 -30.32 0.54 14.04
C LEU A 404 -28.89 0.69 14.56
N ALA A 405 -27.94 -0.06 14.00
CA ALA A 405 -26.51 0.05 14.31
C ALA A 405 -25.84 1.33 13.76
N GLY A 406 -26.56 2.16 12.99
CA GLY A 406 -26.02 3.37 12.35
C GLY A 406 -25.09 3.07 11.16
N LEU A 407 -25.12 1.85 10.62
CA LEU A 407 -24.26 1.41 9.51
C LEU A 407 -24.87 1.68 8.14
N TRP A 408 -26.20 1.84 8.06
CA TRP A 408 -26.90 2.12 6.81
C TRP A 408 -27.02 3.64 6.56
N PRO A 409 -26.56 4.18 5.42
CA PRO A 409 -26.52 5.62 5.20
C PRO A 409 -27.89 6.23 4.86
N ALA A 410 -28.73 5.52 4.12
CA ALA A 410 -29.99 6.03 3.59
C ALA A 410 -31.17 5.67 4.49
N VAL A 411 -31.29 6.37 5.63
CA VAL A 411 -32.29 6.09 6.67
C VAL A 411 -33.13 7.33 6.96
N GLN A 412 -34.45 7.14 7.07
CA GLN A 412 -35.43 8.13 7.51
C GLN A 412 -36.14 7.64 8.79
N GLY A 413 -36.72 8.56 9.56
CA GLY A 413 -37.27 8.30 10.89
C GLY A 413 -36.27 8.58 12.02
N GLN A 414 -36.73 8.36 13.25
CA GLN A 414 -35.93 8.52 14.46
C GLN A 414 -35.84 7.20 15.22
N TRP A 415 -34.68 6.93 15.82
CA TRP A 415 -34.53 5.78 16.70
C TRP A 415 -33.59 6.12 17.85
N ARG A 416 -33.85 5.47 18.98
CA ARG A 416 -33.11 5.61 20.22
C ARG A 416 -32.78 4.24 20.77
N LEU A 417 -31.50 4.01 21.04
CA LEU A 417 -31.01 2.80 21.69
C LEU A 417 -30.95 3.03 23.21
N PRO A 418 -31.00 1.97 24.03
CA PRO A 418 -30.77 2.09 25.47
C PRO A 418 -29.35 2.64 25.75
N ALA A 419 -29.17 3.29 26.89
CA ALA A 419 -27.90 3.93 27.27
C ALA A 419 -26.73 2.95 27.47
N GLY A 420 -27.01 1.67 27.76
CA GLY A 420 -26.00 0.64 27.98
C GLY A 420 -25.26 0.18 26.72
N LYS A 421 -24.40 -0.84 26.90
CA LYS A 421 -23.67 -1.47 25.79
C LYS A 421 -24.65 -2.13 24.81
N THR A 422 -24.33 -2.13 23.52
CA THR A 422 -25.15 -2.77 22.48
C THR A 422 -24.32 -3.78 21.72
N LEU A 423 -24.89 -4.93 21.38
CA LEU A 423 -24.22 -5.97 20.59
C LEU A 423 -25.08 -6.37 19.40
N PHE A 424 -24.48 -6.39 18.21
CA PHE A 424 -25.12 -6.87 16.99
C PHE A 424 -24.34 -8.10 16.52
N LEU A 425 -25.00 -9.26 16.49
CA LEU A 425 -24.42 -10.50 16.00
C LEU A 425 -24.90 -10.75 14.56
N PRO A 426 -23.99 -10.73 13.57
CA PRO A 426 -24.33 -10.98 12.17
C PRO A 426 -24.58 -12.47 11.89
N GLN A 427 -25.25 -12.76 10.77
CA GLN A 427 -25.49 -14.14 10.29
C GLN A 427 -24.21 -14.95 10.12
N LYS A 428 -23.16 -14.32 9.56
CA LYS A 428 -21.81 -14.92 9.45
C LYS A 428 -20.93 -14.38 10.57
N PRO A 429 -20.54 -15.20 11.57
CA PRO A 429 -19.67 -14.76 12.65
C PRO A 429 -18.33 -14.22 12.12
N TYR A 430 -17.86 -13.12 12.71
CA TYR A 430 -16.50 -12.63 12.50
C TYR A 430 -15.59 -13.14 13.61
N LEU A 431 -14.55 -13.88 13.23
CA LEU A 431 -13.49 -14.39 14.10
C LEU A 431 -12.17 -13.70 13.73
N PRO A 432 -11.71 -12.70 14.50
CA PRO A 432 -10.43 -12.06 14.22
C PRO A 432 -9.27 -13.06 14.32
N GLN A 433 -8.21 -12.84 13.53
CA GLN A 433 -6.96 -13.59 13.68
C GLN A 433 -6.23 -13.10 14.92
N ASP A 434 -6.42 -13.82 16.03
CA ASP A 434 -5.79 -13.55 17.32
C ASP A 434 -5.78 -14.85 18.16
N VAL A 435 -5.23 -14.78 19.37
CA VAL A 435 -5.37 -15.84 20.36
C VAL A 435 -6.84 -16.01 20.77
N LEU A 436 -7.27 -17.24 21.04
CA LEU A 436 -8.67 -17.58 21.32
C LEU A 436 -9.31 -16.68 22.39
N ARG A 437 -8.59 -16.38 23.48
CA ARG A 437 -9.10 -15.48 24.53
C ARG A 437 -9.46 -14.08 24.02
N ARG A 438 -8.64 -13.48 23.15
CA ARG A 438 -8.92 -12.14 22.58
C ARG A 438 -10.03 -12.22 21.53
N MET A 439 -10.03 -13.28 20.73
CA MET A 439 -11.10 -13.56 19.76
C MET A 439 -12.48 -13.69 20.42
N LEU A 440 -12.53 -14.35 21.58
CA LEU A 440 -13.73 -14.54 22.39
C LEU A 440 -14.22 -13.23 23.02
N CYS A 441 -13.30 -12.34 23.41
CA CYS A 441 -13.63 -11.07 24.05
C CYS A 441 -14.06 -9.96 23.08
N TYR A 442 -13.84 -10.11 21.78
CA TYR A 442 -14.20 -9.11 20.79
C TYR A 442 -15.69 -8.68 20.93
N PRO A 443 -16.01 -7.37 21.00
CA PRO A 443 -15.18 -6.21 20.67
C PRO A 443 -14.44 -5.55 21.86
N LEU A 444 -14.37 -6.19 23.04
CA LEU A 444 -13.64 -5.65 24.19
C LEU A 444 -12.13 -5.62 23.94
N THR A 445 -11.49 -4.52 24.33
CA THR A 445 -10.03 -4.37 24.31
C THR A 445 -9.36 -4.99 25.53
N GLU A 446 -10.06 -4.99 26.66
CA GLU A 446 -9.60 -5.63 27.90
C GLU A 446 -10.08 -7.09 27.95
N THR A 447 -9.16 -8.00 28.22
CA THR A 447 -9.47 -9.42 28.39
C THR A 447 -9.85 -9.69 29.84
N PRO A 448 -11.07 -10.20 30.12
CA PRO A 448 -11.44 -10.69 31.44
C PRO A 448 -10.56 -11.85 31.89
N ASN A 449 -10.64 -12.21 33.18
CA ASN A 449 -9.95 -13.36 33.74
C ASN A 449 -10.33 -14.65 33.00
N ASP A 450 -9.34 -15.53 32.79
CA ASP A 450 -9.48 -16.82 32.11
C ASP A 450 -10.58 -17.69 32.75
N ASP A 451 -10.80 -17.60 34.08
CA ASP A 451 -11.86 -18.37 34.74
C ASP A 451 -13.26 -17.99 34.25
N LEU A 452 -13.50 -16.70 34.02
CA LEU A 452 -14.75 -16.23 33.43
C LEU A 452 -14.88 -16.73 31.98
N LEU A 453 -13.80 -16.71 31.21
CA LEU A 453 -13.79 -17.21 29.82
C LEU A 453 -14.11 -18.71 29.77
N ARG A 454 -13.51 -19.51 30.65
CA ARG A 454 -13.80 -20.94 30.80
C ARG A 454 -15.24 -21.20 31.21
N GLN A 455 -15.77 -20.40 32.13
CA GLN A 455 -17.18 -20.50 32.55
C GLN A 455 -18.12 -20.21 31.38
N VAL A 456 -17.88 -19.14 30.63
CA VAL A 456 -18.69 -18.78 29.47
C VAL A 456 -18.59 -19.84 28.36
N LEU A 457 -17.40 -20.37 28.09
CA LEU A 457 -17.22 -21.46 27.12
C LEU A 457 -18.00 -22.72 27.52
N LYS A 458 -18.04 -23.05 28.82
CA LYS A 458 -18.89 -24.13 29.32
C LYS A 458 -20.39 -23.82 29.13
N GLN A 459 -20.82 -22.58 29.41
CA GLN A 459 -22.21 -22.17 29.23
C GLN A 459 -22.65 -22.30 27.77
N VAL A 460 -21.82 -21.90 26.81
CA VAL A 460 -22.17 -22.05 25.38
C VAL A 460 -21.91 -23.44 24.81
N GLY A 461 -21.60 -24.43 25.64
CA GLY A 461 -21.40 -25.82 25.19
C GLY A 461 -20.11 -26.07 24.42
N LEU A 462 -19.05 -25.30 24.70
CA LEU A 462 -17.71 -25.43 24.10
C LEU A 462 -16.60 -25.66 25.15
N PRO A 463 -16.75 -26.61 26.09
CA PRO A 463 -15.80 -26.81 27.19
C PRO A 463 -14.39 -27.18 26.69
N ALA A 464 -14.26 -27.89 25.57
CA ALA A 464 -12.98 -28.31 25.00
C ALA A 464 -12.05 -27.13 24.67
N LEU A 465 -12.62 -25.98 24.30
CA LEU A 465 -11.86 -24.76 23.99
C LEU A 465 -11.26 -24.08 25.23
N SER A 466 -11.70 -24.47 26.43
CA SER A 466 -11.23 -23.89 27.71
C SER A 466 -9.74 -24.08 27.96
N ALA A 467 -9.16 -25.16 27.44
CA ALA A 467 -7.73 -25.45 27.55
C ALA A 467 -6.89 -24.70 26.51
N ARG A 468 -7.50 -24.22 25.42
CA ARG A 468 -6.84 -23.64 24.24
C ARG A 468 -6.86 -22.11 24.20
N LEU A 469 -7.19 -21.44 25.33
CA LEU A 469 -7.40 -19.99 25.40
C LEU A 469 -6.20 -19.15 24.91
N ALA A 470 -4.98 -19.66 25.09
CA ALA A 470 -3.75 -18.97 24.69
C ALA A 470 -3.32 -19.29 23.25
N GLU A 471 -3.98 -20.22 22.56
CA GLU A 471 -3.59 -20.66 21.22
C GLU A 471 -4.04 -19.68 20.15
N SER A 472 -3.17 -19.46 19.17
CA SER A 472 -3.46 -18.77 17.92
C SER A 472 -3.55 -19.83 16.81
N SER A 473 -4.74 -19.98 16.23
CA SER A 473 -4.96 -20.83 15.06
C SER A 473 -5.93 -20.18 14.08
N ASN A 474 -6.12 -20.78 12.91
CA ASN A 474 -7.16 -20.40 11.97
C ASN A 474 -8.52 -20.98 12.43
N TRP A 475 -9.04 -20.45 13.53
CA TRP A 475 -10.29 -20.88 14.14
C TRP A 475 -11.49 -20.85 13.19
N GLY A 476 -11.47 -19.98 12.17
CA GLY A 476 -12.50 -19.93 11.13
C GLY A 476 -12.53 -21.16 10.20
N GLN A 477 -11.45 -21.93 10.12
CA GLN A 477 -11.37 -23.21 9.40
C GLN A 477 -11.47 -24.43 10.33
N GLU A 478 -10.94 -24.34 11.55
CA GLU A 478 -11.00 -25.46 12.51
C GLU A 478 -12.41 -25.65 13.10
N LEU A 479 -13.11 -24.55 13.40
CA LEU A 479 -14.41 -24.61 14.06
C LEU A 479 -15.51 -24.81 13.04
N SER A 480 -16.43 -25.72 13.33
CA SER A 480 -17.68 -25.86 12.59
C SER A 480 -18.51 -24.59 12.69
N GLY A 481 -19.36 -24.35 11.70
CA GLY A 481 -20.21 -23.17 11.66
C GLY A 481 -21.07 -22.96 12.93
N GLY A 482 -21.63 -24.04 13.47
CA GLY A 482 -22.38 -24.01 14.74
C GLY A 482 -21.50 -23.66 15.96
N GLU A 483 -20.25 -24.09 16.00
CA GLU A 483 -19.30 -23.66 17.06
C GLU A 483 -18.93 -22.18 16.91
N GLN A 484 -18.76 -21.68 15.68
CA GLN A 484 -18.53 -20.26 15.42
C GLN A 484 -19.72 -19.39 15.89
N GLN A 485 -20.96 -19.85 15.67
CA GLN A 485 -22.17 -19.18 16.16
C GLN A 485 -22.24 -19.19 17.70
N ARG A 486 -21.94 -20.33 18.33
CA ARG A 486 -21.88 -20.44 19.81
C ARG A 486 -20.83 -19.50 20.41
N LEU A 487 -19.64 -19.38 19.80
CA LEU A 487 -18.63 -18.39 20.21
C LEU A 487 -19.10 -16.95 20.02
N SER A 488 -19.84 -16.67 18.94
CA SER A 488 -20.43 -15.34 18.71
C SER A 488 -21.41 -14.98 19.84
N LEU A 489 -22.22 -15.94 20.28
CA LEU A 489 -23.19 -15.77 21.37
C LEU A 489 -22.53 -15.70 22.75
N ALA A 490 -21.38 -16.36 22.94
CA ALA A 490 -20.56 -16.20 24.15
C ALA A 490 -20.16 -14.75 24.41
N ARG A 491 -19.97 -13.94 23.35
CA ARG A 491 -19.69 -12.49 23.46
C ARG A 491 -20.81 -11.74 24.15
N ALA A 492 -22.07 -12.17 24.00
CA ALA A 492 -23.20 -11.56 24.69
C ALA A 492 -23.13 -11.77 26.22
N LEU A 493 -22.72 -12.97 26.66
CA LEU A 493 -22.55 -13.31 28.08
C LEU A 493 -21.40 -12.52 28.73
N LEU A 494 -20.32 -12.29 27.98
CA LEU A 494 -19.17 -11.50 28.42
C LEU A 494 -19.46 -10.00 28.44
N LEU A 495 -20.10 -9.48 27.37
CA LEU A 495 -20.34 -8.05 27.21
C LEU A 495 -21.49 -7.54 28.08
N ARG A 496 -22.48 -8.40 28.37
CA ARG A 496 -23.74 -8.09 29.06
C ARG A 496 -24.43 -6.82 28.49
N PRO A 497 -24.83 -6.82 27.21
CA PRO A 497 -25.38 -5.63 26.56
C PRO A 497 -26.79 -5.30 27.07
N ALA A 498 -27.17 -4.02 27.04
CA ALA A 498 -28.55 -3.58 27.23
C ALA A 498 -29.44 -3.90 26.01
N LEU A 499 -28.85 -3.96 24.81
CA LEU A 499 -29.52 -4.40 23.57
C LEU A 499 -28.66 -5.44 22.84
N LEU A 500 -29.25 -6.60 22.58
CA LEU A 500 -28.68 -7.68 21.77
C LEU A 500 -29.52 -7.88 20.51
N CYS A 501 -28.93 -7.60 19.35
CA CYS A 501 -29.53 -7.84 18.06
C CYS A 501 -28.95 -9.12 17.44
N LEU A 502 -29.80 -10.05 17.04
CA LEU A 502 -29.42 -11.35 16.47
C LEU A 502 -29.89 -11.42 15.02
N ASP A 503 -28.96 -11.44 14.06
CA ASP A 503 -29.28 -11.63 12.64
C ASP A 503 -29.04 -13.10 12.26
N GLU A 504 -30.05 -13.96 12.38
CA GLU A 504 -29.95 -15.41 12.10
C GLU A 504 -28.79 -16.11 12.83
N ALA A 505 -28.46 -15.64 14.04
CA ALA A 505 -27.28 -16.07 14.79
C ALA A 505 -27.33 -17.53 15.30
N THR A 506 -28.45 -18.24 15.11
CA THR A 506 -28.65 -19.66 15.48
C THR A 506 -28.90 -20.56 14.27
N SER A 507 -28.80 -20.04 13.04
CA SER A 507 -29.19 -20.74 11.81
C SER A 507 -28.39 -22.01 11.48
N GLN A 508 -27.23 -22.22 12.10
CA GLN A 508 -26.38 -23.39 11.90
C GLN A 508 -26.40 -24.33 13.12
N LEU A 509 -27.33 -24.10 14.05
CA LEU A 509 -27.60 -24.93 15.21
C LEU A 509 -28.91 -25.69 14.99
N ASP A 510 -28.98 -26.92 15.50
CA ASP A 510 -30.26 -27.61 15.62
C ASP A 510 -31.18 -26.89 16.61
N ASP A 511 -32.49 -27.09 16.45
CA ASP A 511 -33.50 -26.36 17.22
C ASP A 511 -33.34 -26.59 18.74
N ALA A 512 -32.99 -27.80 19.18
CA ALA A 512 -32.84 -28.11 20.61
C ALA A 512 -31.65 -27.35 21.22
N THR A 513 -30.48 -27.40 20.57
CA THR A 513 -29.28 -26.68 21.01
C THR A 513 -29.51 -25.17 21.01
N ALA A 514 -30.15 -24.65 19.96
CA ALA A 514 -30.46 -23.23 19.85
C ALA A 514 -31.45 -22.76 20.94
N ILE A 515 -32.49 -23.54 21.23
CA ILE A 515 -33.44 -23.27 22.33
C ILE A 515 -32.72 -23.26 23.67
N GLN A 516 -31.89 -24.27 23.95
CA GLN A 516 -31.15 -24.37 25.21
C GLN A 516 -30.25 -23.15 25.41
N LEU A 517 -29.48 -22.78 24.39
CA LEU A 517 -28.55 -21.66 24.46
C LEU A 517 -29.26 -20.32 24.64
N LEU A 518 -30.35 -20.08 23.90
CA LEU A 518 -31.15 -18.86 24.05
C LEU A 518 -31.84 -18.79 25.42
N THR A 519 -32.31 -19.91 25.94
CA THR A 519 -32.91 -19.97 27.29
C THR A 519 -31.86 -19.64 28.35
N GLN A 520 -30.64 -20.17 28.23
CA GLN A 520 -29.53 -19.83 29.14
C GLN A 520 -29.14 -18.35 29.03
N LEU A 521 -29.09 -17.80 27.82
CA LEU A 521 -28.85 -16.37 27.61
C LEU A 521 -29.92 -15.52 28.30
N ARG A 522 -31.19 -15.91 28.18
CA ARG A 522 -32.31 -15.21 28.83
C ARG A 522 -32.19 -15.22 30.35
N GLN A 523 -31.79 -16.34 30.94
CA GLN A 523 -31.55 -16.46 32.38
C GLN A 523 -30.34 -15.64 32.84
N ALA A 524 -29.25 -15.65 32.07
CA ALA A 524 -28.03 -14.93 32.40
C ALA A 524 -28.15 -13.40 32.19
N LEU A 525 -29.05 -12.96 31.31
CA LEU A 525 -29.22 -11.58 30.87
C LEU A 525 -30.69 -11.12 31.01
N PRO A 526 -31.29 -11.13 32.22
CA PRO A 526 -32.73 -10.92 32.40
C PRO A 526 -33.21 -9.50 32.03
N GLN A 527 -32.31 -8.52 32.00
CA GLN A 527 -32.62 -7.12 31.69
C GLN A 527 -32.26 -6.72 30.24
N THR A 528 -31.69 -7.64 29.46
CA THR A 528 -31.26 -7.33 28.08
C THR A 528 -32.44 -7.36 27.14
N ILE A 529 -32.60 -6.29 26.35
CA ILE A 529 -33.52 -6.26 25.21
C ILE A 529 -32.94 -7.16 24.12
N VAL A 530 -33.73 -8.09 23.60
CA VAL A 530 -33.31 -8.94 22.47
C VAL A 530 -34.19 -8.70 21.27
N LEU A 531 -33.57 -8.35 20.14
CA LEU A 531 -34.22 -8.21 18.84
C LEU A 531 -33.63 -9.23 17.87
N ALA A 532 -34.41 -10.24 17.49
CA ALA A 532 -33.93 -11.32 16.64
C ALA A 532 -34.56 -11.32 15.25
N VAL A 533 -33.79 -11.78 14.28
CA VAL A 533 -34.23 -12.25 12.96
C VAL A 533 -33.99 -13.74 12.94
N SER A 534 -35.05 -14.54 12.79
CA SER A 534 -34.95 -15.98 12.65
C SER A 534 -35.95 -16.51 11.63
N HIS A 535 -35.59 -17.63 11.02
CA HIS A 535 -36.45 -18.42 10.14
C HIS A 535 -36.89 -19.74 10.79
N GLN A 536 -36.35 -20.08 11.97
CA GLN A 536 -36.66 -21.30 12.71
C GLN A 536 -37.93 -21.08 13.54
N PRO A 537 -39.06 -21.76 13.25
CA PRO A 537 -40.32 -21.55 13.97
C PRO A 537 -40.19 -21.80 15.47
N ALA A 538 -39.43 -22.82 15.87
CA ALA A 538 -39.19 -23.18 17.25
C ALA A 538 -38.46 -22.07 18.02
N ILE A 539 -37.54 -21.36 17.35
CA ILE A 539 -36.83 -20.21 17.92
C ILE A 539 -37.74 -19.00 18.01
N CYS A 540 -38.53 -18.72 16.98
CA CYS A 540 -39.51 -17.63 17.00
C CYS A 540 -40.51 -17.77 18.16
N ALA A 541 -40.87 -18.99 18.55
CA ALA A 541 -41.78 -19.25 19.67
C ALA A 541 -41.21 -18.86 21.05
N LEU A 542 -39.90 -18.66 21.19
CA LEU A 542 -39.27 -18.17 22.43
C LEU A 542 -39.44 -16.65 22.62
N PHE A 543 -39.84 -15.93 21.59
CA PHE A 543 -40.00 -14.47 21.60
C PHE A 543 -41.45 -14.11 21.85
N GLU A 544 -41.68 -13.26 22.85
CA GLU A 544 -43.03 -12.87 23.29
C GLU A 544 -43.69 -11.91 22.30
N ARG A 545 -42.88 -11.15 21.57
CA ARG A 545 -43.36 -10.04 20.74
C ARG A 545 -42.94 -10.19 19.28
N PRO A 546 -43.84 -10.61 18.37
CA PRO A 546 -43.59 -10.51 16.95
C PRO A 546 -43.68 -9.04 16.50
N LEU A 547 -42.66 -8.56 15.80
CA LEU A 547 -42.63 -7.26 15.14
C LEU A 547 -42.82 -7.49 13.63
N PRO A 548 -44.04 -7.30 13.11
CA PRO A 548 -44.31 -7.49 11.70
C PRO A 548 -43.59 -6.40 10.89
N MET A 549 -42.94 -6.80 9.81
CA MET A 549 -42.27 -5.89 8.89
C MET A 549 -42.77 -6.13 7.48
N THR A 550 -43.28 -5.07 6.85
CA THR A 550 -43.90 -5.14 5.53
C THR A 550 -42.93 -4.59 4.49
N PRO A 551 -42.53 -5.38 3.47
CA PRO A 551 -41.71 -4.87 2.38
C PRO A 551 -42.49 -3.83 1.58
N CYS A 552 -41.80 -2.81 1.05
CA CYS A 552 -42.40 -1.95 0.04
C CYS A 552 -42.65 -2.78 -1.23
N ARG A 553 -43.85 -2.66 -1.83
CA ARG A 553 -44.10 -3.26 -3.14
C ARG A 553 -43.15 -2.60 -4.15
N ARG A 554 -42.42 -3.42 -4.92
CA ARG A 554 -41.66 -2.94 -6.08
C ARG A 554 -42.60 -2.53 -7.19
#